data_AF-A0A2V9Z7F6-F1
#
_entry.id   AF-A0A2V9Z7F6-F1
#
_cell.length_a   1.000
_cell.length_b   1.000
_cell.length_c   1.000
_cell.angle_alpha   90.00
_cell.angle_beta   90.00
_cell.angle_gamma   90.00
#
_symmetry.space_group_name_H-M   'P 1'
#
loop_
_entity.id
_entity.type
_entity.pdbx_description
1 polymer ?
#
loop_
_entity_poly.entity_id
_entity_poly.type
_entity_poly.pdbx_seq_one_letter_code
_entity_poly.pdbx_strand_id
1 'polypeptide(L)'
;MHAWDKSDDPGKVKFSRVLSLATLAIAILALVLAVRKPVPVATPQPPAAVAANAQSFQQKVGQLEQAQAHGQAASEVHLTADEIGAAIAQATEQGAPVSAATSSAPSSAADPNASIAAGAVEQGSFTEPLISFEGNVVHGQFLTEVAGKKVYVTVSGHLGAKDGYATFEPTEFKLGDLNVPVSLVNDALQKKMLEQRDRLKLPDYVSGVRVQNGELVVKQK
;
A
#
# COMPACT_ATOMS: atom_id res chain seq x y z
N MET A 1 17.13 -39.62 56.57
CA MET A 1 16.32 -38.47 56.13
C MET A 1 17.21 -37.23 56.16
N HIS A 2 17.68 -36.76 55.01
CA HIS A 2 17.63 -35.34 54.62
C HIS A 2 18.26 -35.17 53.24
N ALA A 3 17.52 -34.44 52.41
CA ALA A 3 17.68 -34.36 50.98
C ALA A 3 18.44 -33.09 50.60
N TRP A 4 19.21 -33.26 49.52
CA TRP A 4 19.50 -32.28 48.47
C TRP A 4 20.26 -31.01 48.86
N ASP A 5 21.57 -31.11 48.62
CA ASP A 5 22.43 -29.99 48.25
C ASP A 5 21.85 -29.28 47.02
N LYS A 6 21.43 -28.03 47.21
CA LYS A 6 21.00 -27.14 46.14
C LYS A 6 22.19 -26.23 45.88
N SER A 7 23.03 -26.62 44.93
CA SER A 7 24.15 -25.82 44.49
C SER A 7 23.61 -24.55 43.80
N ASP A 8 23.62 -23.44 44.51
CA ASP A 8 23.35 -22.11 43.97
C ASP A 8 24.56 -21.67 43.13
N ASP A 9 24.50 -21.91 41.81
CA ASP A 9 25.47 -21.43 40.82
C ASP A 9 25.32 -19.90 40.61
N PRO A 10 26.26 -19.06 41.08
CA PRO A 10 26.18 -17.60 40.91
C PRO A 10 26.42 -17.15 39.45
N GLY A 11 26.75 -18.07 38.54
CA GLY A 11 27.00 -17.81 37.11
C GLY A 11 25.73 -17.74 36.24
N LYS A 12 24.62 -18.38 36.64
CA LYS A 12 23.41 -18.50 35.79
C LYS A 12 22.61 -17.20 35.68
N VAL A 13 22.66 -16.33 36.70
CA VAL A 13 21.89 -15.07 36.75
C VAL A 13 22.46 -14.00 35.80
N LYS A 14 23.77 -14.02 35.54
CA LYS A 14 24.40 -13.07 34.61
C LYS A 14 24.09 -13.44 33.16
N PHE A 15 24.12 -14.73 32.83
CA PHE A 15 23.86 -15.23 31.48
C PHE A 15 22.39 -15.03 31.07
N SER A 16 21.44 -15.30 31.98
CA SER A 16 20.02 -15.08 31.72
C SER A 16 19.64 -13.60 31.58
N ARG A 17 20.30 -12.71 32.34
CA ARG A 17 20.12 -11.25 32.20
C ARG A 17 20.66 -10.73 30.88
N VAL A 18 21.82 -11.21 30.44
CA VAL A 18 22.38 -10.85 29.12
C VAL A 18 21.49 -11.37 27.99
N LEU A 19 20.99 -12.60 28.10
CA LEU A 19 20.05 -13.15 27.12
C LEU A 19 18.72 -12.36 27.09
N SER A 20 18.19 -11.98 28.25
CA SER A 20 17.00 -11.14 28.35
C SER A 20 17.24 -9.73 27.81
N LEU A 21 18.40 -9.12 28.05
CA LEU A 21 18.79 -7.83 27.47
C LEU A 21 18.95 -7.91 25.95
N ALA A 22 19.48 -9.01 25.42
CA ALA A 22 19.61 -9.25 24.00
C ALA A 22 18.23 -9.37 23.34
N THR A 23 17.31 -10.16 23.91
CA THR A 23 15.93 -10.26 23.41
C THR A 23 15.20 -8.91 23.51
N LEU A 24 15.42 -8.16 24.59
CA LEU A 24 14.87 -6.82 24.75
C LEU A 24 15.42 -5.84 23.70
N ALA A 25 16.73 -5.88 23.44
CA ALA A 25 17.36 -5.05 22.41
C ALA A 25 16.87 -5.42 21.01
N ILE A 26 16.68 -6.72 20.71
CA ILE A 26 16.08 -7.18 19.45
C ILE A 26 14.63 -6.70 19.34
N ALA A 27 13.84 -6.76 20.40
CA ALA A 27 12.47 -6.28 20.41
C ALA A 27 12.38 -4.75 20.24
N ILE A 28 13.26 -3.99 20.91
CA ILE A 28 13.36 -2.54 20.75
C ILE A 28 13.82 -2.20 19.34
N LEU A 29 14.79 -2.92 18.78
CA LEU A 29 15.26 -2.72 17.41
C LEU A 29 14.14 -3.04 16.41
N ALA A 30 13.39 -4.11 16.60
CA ALA A 30 12.21 -4.43 15.79
C ALA A 30 11.14 -3.32 15.89
N LEU A 31 10.93 -2.75 17.08
CA LEU A 31 10.02 -1.63 17.27
C LEU A 31 10.52 -0.36 16.56
N VAL A 32 11.82 -0.07 16.63
CA VAL A 32 12.44 1.06 15.92
C VAL A 32 12.37 0.88 14.41
N LEU A 33 12.59 -0.34 13.91
CA LEU A 33 12.46 -0.69 12.49
C LEU A 33 11.00 -0.62 12.01
N ALA A 34 10.03 -1.02 12.86
CA ALA A 34 8.61 -0.88 12.56
C ALA A 34 8.16 0.59 12.47
N VAL A 35 8.85 1.51 13.16
CA VAL A 35 8.57 2.96 13.11
C VAL A 35 9.39 3.67 12.03
N ARG A 36 10.48 3.06 11.54
CA ARG A 36 11.33 3.65 10.51
C ARG A 36 10.58 3.69 9.17
N LYS A 37 10.58 4.86 8.53
CA LYS A 37 9.95 5.05 7.21
C LYS A 37 10.66 4.16 6.17
N PRO A 38 9.97 3.19 5.55
CA PRO A 38 10.55 2.40 4.48
C PRO A 38 10.83 3.27 3.26
N VAL A 39 11.76 2.82 2.41
CA VAL A 39 12.00 3.49 1.12
C VAL A 39 10.69 3.46 0.32
N PRO A 40 10.27 4.59 -0.29
CA PRO A 40 9.07 4.62 -1.13
C PRO A 40 9.21 3.60 -2.26
N VAL A 41 8.19 2.77 -2.45
CA VAL A 41 8.19 1.78 -3.55
C VAL A 41 8.01 2.43 -4.93
N ALA A 42 7.59 3.71 -4.97
CA ALA A 42 7.41 4.50 -6.17
C ALA A 42 8.00 5.91 -5.99
N THR A 43 8.51 6.49 -7.08
CA THR A 43 9.02 7.87 -7.10
C THR A 43 7.86 8.87 -7.17
N PRO A 44 7.87 9.94 -6.35
CA PRO A 44 6.87 11.00 -6.43
C PRO A 44 6.84 11.65 -7.82
N GLN A 45 5.66 11.75 -8.43
CA GLN A 45 5.47 12.34 -9.74
C GLN A 45 5.14 13.84 -9.68
N PRO A 46 5.59 14.66 -10.64
CA PRO A 46 5.15 16.05 -10.73
C PRO A 46 3.67 16.13 -11.16
N PRO A 47 2.93 17.18 -10.75
CA PRO A 47 1.48 17.30 -11.04
C PRO A 47 1.11 17.19 -12.52
N ALA A 48 1.97 17.71 -13.42
CA ALA A 48 1.77 17.61 -14.86
C ALA A 48 1.86 16.16 -15.38
N ALA A 49 2.74 15.33 -14.79
CA ALA A 49 2.85 13.92 -15.13
C ALA A 49 1.64 13.12 -14.61
N VAL A 50 1.17 13.42 -13.38
CA VAL A 50 -0.05 12.82 -12.83
C VAL A 50 -1.25 13.07 -13.75
N ALA A 51 -1.42 14.30 -14.23
CA ALA A 51 -2.49 14.62 -15.18
C ALA A 51 -2.37 13.83 -16.50
N ALA A 52 -1.19 13.78 -17.10
CA ALA A 52 -0.95 13.06 -18.35
C ALA A 52 -1.14 11.52 -18.20
N ASN A 53 -0.67 10.95 -17.10
CA ASN A 53 -0.81 9.53 -16.78
C ASN A 53 -2.27 9.16 -16.52
N ALA A 54 -3.02 10.00 -15.82
CA ALA A 54 -4.44 9.77 -15.62
C ALA A 54 -5.25 9.88 -16.93
N GLN A 55 -4.90 10.81 -17.82
CA GLN A 55 -5.50 10.87 -19.16
C GLN A 55 -5.18 9.61 -19.97
N SER A 56 -3.94 9.12 -19.91
CA SER A 56 -3.52 7.89 -20.59
C SER A 56 -4.27 6.67 -20.05
N PHE A 57 -4.45 6.58 -18.72
CA PHE A 57 -5.29 5.56 -18.09
C PHE A 57 -6.73 5.60 -18.64
N GLN A 58 -7.38 6.76 -18.65
CA GLN A 58 -8.75 6.91 -19.15
C GLN A 58 -8.87 6.54 -20.63
N GLN A 59 -7.91 6.94 -21.46
CA GLN A 59 -7.88 6.59 -22.89
C GLN A 59 -7.71 5.09 -23.11
N LYS A 60 -6.85 4.43 -22.33
CA LYS A 60 -6.59 2.99 -22.42
C LYS A 60 -7.78 2.17 -21.93
N VAL A 61 -8.42 2.57 -20.83
CA VAL A 61 -9.65 1.94 -20.34
C VAL A 61 -10.80 2.16 -21.33
N GLY A 62 -10.98 3.37 -21.85
CA GLY A 62 -12.01 3.66 -22.86
C GLY A 62 -11.81 2.86 -24.17
N GLN A 63 -10.56 2.60 -24.58
CA GLN A 63 -10.26 1.71 -25.70
C GLN A 63 -10.68 0.27 -25.41
N LEU A 64 -10.47 -0.22 -24.19
CA LEU A 64 -10.91 -1.56 -23.78
C LEU A 64 -12.45 -1.68 -23.82
N GLU A 65 -13.16 -0.65 -23.34
CA GLU A 65 -14.63 -0.58 -23.38
C GLU A 65 -15.17 -0.48 -24.81
N GLN A 66 -14.54 0.31 -25.69
CA GLN A 66 -14.93 0.38 -27.10
C GLN A 66 -14.67 -0.94 -27.83
N ALA A 67 -13.53 -1.59 -27.58
CA ALA A 67 -13.23 -2.91 -28.13
C ALA A 67 -14.27 -3.95 -27.67
N GLN A 68 -14.76 -3.84 -26.43
CA GLN A 68 -15.86 -4.67 -25.94
C GLN A 68 -17.15 -4.40 -26.72
N ALA A 69 -17.51 -3.13 -26.88
CA ALA A 69 -18.73 -2.72 -27.57
C ALA A 69 -18.75 -3.19 -29.05
N HIS A 70 -17.57 -3.29 -29.67
CA HIS A 70 -17.41 -3.82 -31.02
C HIS A 70 -17.21 -5.35 -31.08
N GLY A 71 -17.26 -6.06 -29.94
CA GLY A 71 -17.14 -7.52 -29.88
C GLY A 71 -15.73 -8.04 -30.22
N GLN A 72 -14.69 -7.21 -30.07
CA GLN A 72 -13.30 -7.57 -30.35
C GLN A 72 -12.71 -8.34 -29.15
N ALA A 73 -13.10 -9.61 -29.00
CA ALA A 73 -12.67 -10.51 -27.92
C ALA A 73 -11.19 -10.92 -28.05
N ALA A 74 -10.26 -10.00 -27.84
CA ALA A 74 -8.81 -10.26 -27.66
C ALA A 74 -7.99 -9.02 -27.28
N SER A 75 -8.61 -7.85 -27.02
CA SER A 75 -7.81 -6.66 -26.74
C SER A 75 -7.15 -6.76 -25.36
N GLU A 76 -5.83 -6.53 -25.33
CA GLU A 76 -5.04 -6.44 -24.12
C GLU A 76 -4.59 -5.00 -23.93
N VAL A 77 -4.73 -4.49 -22.70
CA VAL A 77 -4.32 -3.13 -22.36
C VAL A 77 -3.24 -3.20 -21.29
N HIS A 78 -2.17 -2.45 -21.53
CA HIS A 78 -1.01 -2.37 -20.65
C HIS A 78 -1.06 -1.05 -19.88
N LEU A 79 -1.14 -1.12 -18.57
CA LEU A 79 -1.22 0.02 -17.66
C LEU A 79 0.04 0.05 -16.79
N THR A 80 0.74 1.16 -16.80
CA THR A 80 1.94 1.37 -15.98
C THR A 80 1.58 1.68 -14.53
N ALA A 81 2.52 1.46 -13.60
CA ALA A 81 2.31 1.78 -12.18
C ALA A 81 1.97 3.27 -11.97
N ASP A 82 2.58 4.12 -12.77
CA ASP A 82 2.36 5.57 -12.80
C ASP A 82 0.93 5.95 -13.23
N GLU A 83 0.39 5.28 -14.25
CA GLU A 83 -1.00 5.45 -14.69
C GLU A 83 -2.01 4.99 -13.62
N ILE A 84 -1.74 3.86 -12.97
CA ILE A 84 -2.58 3.35 -11.87
C ILE A 84 -2.50 4.26 -10.65
N GLY A 85 -1.30 4.67 -10.26
CA GLY A 85 -1.07 5.60 -9.14
C GLY A 85 -1.77 6.93 -9.37
N ALA A 86 -1.67 7.50 -10.57
CA ALA A 86 -2.35 8.73 -10.95
C ALA A 86 -3.88 8.59 -10.94
N ALA A 87 -4.42 7.46 -11.40
CA ALA A 87 -5.86 7.20 -11.35
C ALA A 87 -6.38 7.09 -9.90
N ILE A 88 -5.60 6.48 -9.01
CA ILE A 88 -5.96 6.38 -7.59
C ILE A 88 -5.87 7.74 -6.89
N ALA A 89 -4.83 8.52 -7.18
CA ALA A 89 -4.69 9.89 -6.69
C ALA A 89 -5.91 10.74 -7.07
N GLN A 90 -6.30 10.72 -8.36
CA GLN A 90 -7.50 11.41 -8.83
C GLN A 90 -8.78 10.91 -8.16
N ALA A 91 -8.95 9.58 -8.04
CA ALA A 91 -10.13 9.01 -7.38
C ALA A 91 -10.22 9.40 -5.90
N THR A 92 -9.08 9.56 -5.21
CA THR A 92 -9.02 10.09 -3.84
C THR A 92 -9.36 11.58 -3.79
N GLU A 93 -8.90 12.38 -4.75
CA GLU A 93 -9.23 13.81 -4.87
C GLU A 93 -10.72 14.06 -5.22
N GLN A 94 -11.32 13.19 -6.03
CA GLN A 94 -12.72 13.29 -6.46
C GLN A 94 -13.70 12.57 -5.51
N GLY A 95 -13.20 11.67 -4.66
CA GLY A 95 -13.98 10.85 -3.72
C GLY A 95 -14.08 11.39 -2.29
N ALA A 96 -13.58 12.60 -2.00
CA ALA A 96 -13.71 13.21 -0.69
C ALA A 96 -15.08 13.89 -0.49
N PRO A 97 -15.90 13.39 0.45
CA PRO A 97 -16.47 14.24 1.48
C PRO A 97 -15.79 13.85 2.80
N VAL A 98 -14.55 14.26 2.98
CA VAL A 98 -13.94 14.28 4.32
C VAL A 98 -13.97 15.71 4.81
N SER A 99 -14.90 15.96 5.74
CA SER A 99 -14.98 17.11 6.62
C SER A 99 -14.12 18.31 6.20
N ALA A 100 -14.72 19.22 5.45
CA ALA A 100 -14.48 20.63 5.77
C ALA A 100 -14.67 20.73 7.28
N ALA A 101 -13.60 21.10 7.97
CA ALA A 101 -13.68 21.47 9.36
C ALA A 101 -14.87 22.41 9.49
N THR A 102 -15.86 22.02 10.28
CA THR A 102 -16.81 22.94 10.87
C THR A 102 -15.99 23.82 11.83
N SER A 103 -15.24 24.75 11.27
CA SER A 103 -14.83 25.98 11.94
C SER A 103 -15.65 27.06 11.27
N SER A 104 -16.90 27.18 11.69
CA SER A 104 -17.68 28.38 11.42
C SER A 104 -16.89 29.56 12.00
N ALA A 105 -16.30 30.38 11.14
CA ALA A 105 -16.03 31.78 11.47
C ALA A 105 -16.39 32.61 10.24
N PRO A 106 -17.26 33.62 10.39
CA PRO A 106 -17.88 34.33 9.28
C PRO A 106 -16.89 35.25 8.58
N SER A 107 -17.16 35.46 7.30
CA SER A 107 -16.53 36.41 6.39
C SER A 107 -16.41 37.80 7.02
N SER A 108 -15.22 38.41 6.97
CA SER A 108 -15.07 39.86 6.89
C SER A 108 -13.69 40.26 6.38
N ALA A 109 -13.74 40.98 5.26
CA ALA A 109 -12.83 42.03 4.82
C ALA A 109 -11.38 41.68 4.43
N ALA A 110 -10.97 42.38 3.39
CA ALA A 110 -9.71 42.26 2.68
C ALA A 110 -8.53 42.85 3.46
N ASP A 111 -7.41 42.14 3.46
CA ASP A 111 -6.08 42.67 3.79
C ASP A 111 -5.08 42.18 2.72
N PRO A 112 -4.46 43.07 1.91
CA PRO A 112 -3.55 42.69 0.82
C PRO A 112 -2.11 42.43 1.28
N ASN A 113 -1.89 42.17 2.57
CA ASN A 113 -0.54 42.02 3.14
C ASN A 113 -0.41 40.73 3.97
N ALA A 114 -0.76 39.60 3.37
CA ALA A 114 -0.31 38.29 3.84
C ALA A 114 0.88 37.88 2.98
N SER A 115 2.08 38.09 3.52
CA SER A 115 3.36 37.59 3.03
C SER A 115 3.18 36.19 2.43
N ILE A 116 3.43 36.08 1.13
CA ILE A 116 3.62 34.83 0.42
C ILE A 116 4.77 34.11 1.12
N ALA A 117 4.44 33.17 2.01
CA ALA A 117 5.38 32.16 2.47
C ALA A 117 5.59 31.19 1.31
N ALA A 118 6.46 31.60 0.39
CA ALA A 118 7.08 30.74 -0.58
C ALA A 118 7.81 29.61 0.15
N GLY A 119 7.62 28.38 -0.33
CA GLY A 119 8.58 27.31 -0.12
C GLY A 119 8.44 26.51 1.18
N ALA A 120 7.37 25.73 1.27
CA ALA A 120 7.45 24.41 1.90
C ALA A 120 6.57 23.45 1.12
N VAL A 121 7.06 23.05 -0.05
CA VAL A 121 6.80 21.70 -0.57
C VAL A 121 7.34 20.72 0.47
N GLU A 122 6.56 20.47 1.52
CA GLU A 122 6.84 19.36 2.42
C GLU A 122 6.69 18.09 1.59
N GLN A 123 7.82 17.41 1.45
CA GLN A 123 8.00 16.10 0.84
C GLN A 123 6.74 15.24 0.93
N GLY A 124 6.19 14.89 -0.25
CA GLY A 124 5.06 14.01 -0.49
C GLY A 124 4.37 13.50 0.76
N SER A 125 3.27 14.13 1.14
CA SER A 125 2.34 13.58 2.11
C SER A 125 1.92 12.17 1.67
N PHE A 126 2.53 11.15 2.28
CA PHE A 126 2.30 9.71 2.08
C PHE A 126 0.90 9.25 2.54
N THR A 127 -0.12 10.06 2.31
CA THR A 127 -1.52 9.74 2.56
C THR A 127 -2.05 8.78 1.49
N GLU A 128 -1.51 8.89 0.28
CA GLU A 128 -1.94 8.10 -0.86
C GLU A 128 -1.22 6.74 -0.90
N PRO A 129 -1.91 5.67 -1.34
CA PRO A 129 -1.24 4.39 -1.59
C PRO A 129 -0.25 4.55 -2.74
N LEU A 130 0.99 4.11 -2.55
CA LEU A 130 2.02 4.00 -3.58
C LEU A 130 1.96 2.60 -4.19
N ILE A 131 2.02 2.53 -5.51
CA ILE A 131 2.00 1.28 -6.27
C ILE A 131 3.19 1.29 -7.22
N SER A 132 3.88 0.16 -7.30
CA SER A 132 4.95 -0.09 -8.25
C SER A 132 4.85 -1.50 -8.79
N PHE A 133 5.37 -1.72 -9.99
CA PHE A 133 5.38 -3.02 -10.65
C PHE A 133 6.82 -3.38 -10.99
N GLU A 134 7.29 -4.54 -10.53
CA GLU A 134 8.63 -5.05 -10.80
C GLU A 134 8.53 -6.46 -11.38
N GLY A 135 8.90 -6.62 -12.65
CA GLY A 135 8.76 -7.89 -13.37
C GLY A 135 7.30 -8.37 -13.42
N ASN A 136 6.97 -9.43 -12.68
CA ASN A 136 5.61 -9.99 -12.57
C ASN A 136 5.00 -9.81 -11.16
N VAL A 137 5.59 -8.92 -10.35
CA VAL A 137 5.21 -8.67 -8.96
C VAL A 137 4.67 -7.25 -8.85
N VAL A 138 3.55 -7.09 -8.14
CA VAL A 138 3.07 -5.78 -7.70
C VAL A 138 3.58 -5.50 -6.28
N HIS A 139 4.03 -4.28 -6.06
CA HIS A 139 4.43 -3.74 -4.78
C HIS A 139 3.47 -2.61 -4.41
N GLY A 140 2.70 -2.80 -3.35
CA GLY A 140 1.83 -1.77 -2.77
C GLY A 140 2.39 -1.29 -1.44
N GLN A 141 2.43 0.02 -1.22
CA GLN A 141 2.81 0.61 0.06
C GLN A 141 1.76 1.64 0.48
N PHE A 142 1.21 1.49 1.68
CA PHE A 142 0.17 2.39 2.19
C PHE A 142 0.29 2.57 3.70
N LEU A 143 -0.28 3.65 4.21
CA LEU A 143 -0.35 3.93 5.64
C LEU A 143 -1.61 3.29 6.23
N THR A 144 -1.48 2.52 7.31
CA THR A 144 -2.62 1.99 8.07
C THR A 144 -2.49 2.36 9.53
N GLU A 145 -3.61 2.45 10.24
CA GLU A 145 -3.60 2.64 11.70
C GLU A 145 -3.64 1.29 12.41
N VAL A 146 -2.67 1.04 13.29
CA VAL A 146 -2.62 -0.12 14.19
C VAL A 146 -2.51 0.39 15.61
N ALA A 147 -3.52 0.11 16.44
CA ALA A 147 -3.58 0.55 17.84
C ALA A 147 -3.35 2.08 18.04
N GLY A 148 -3.98 2.91 17.19
CA GLY A 148 -3.85 4.38 17.27
C GLY A 148 -2.53 4.93 16.73
N LYS A 149 -1.67 4.10 16.12
CA LYS A 149 -0.42 4.53 15.49
C LYS A 149 -0.47 4.31 13.99
N LYS A 150 -0.03 5.33 13.23
CA LYS A 150 0.15 5.25 11.78
C LYS A 150 1.38 4.39 11.49
N VAL A 151 1.19 3.28 10.78
CA VAL A 151 2.25 2.35 10.40
C VAL A 151 2.25 2.15 8.89
N TYR A 152 3.44 2.11 8.31
CA TYR A 152 3.62 1.80 6.89
C TYR A 152 3.45 0.31 6.68
N VAL A 153 2.61 -0.09 5.74
CA VAL A 153 2.49 -1.46 5.29
C VAL A 153 2.98 -1.52 3.86
N THR A 154 3.93 -2.41 3.58
CA THR A 154 4.35 -2.75 2.23
C THR A 154 3.96 -4.20 1.96
N VAL A 155 3.23 -4.43 0.87
CA VAL A 155 2.81 -5.77 0.45
C VAL A 155 3.28 -5.99 -0.98
N SER A 156 3.96 -7.10 -1.21
CA SER A 156 4.40 -7.52 -2.53
C SER A 156 3.74 -8.83 -2.89
N GLY A 157 3.38 -9.04 -4.15
CA GLY A 157 2.73 -10.30 -4.55
C GLY A 157 2.38 -10.38 -6.02
N HIS A 158 1.80 -11.51 -6.40
CA HIS A 158 1.28 -11.73 -7.74
C HIS A 158 -0.19 -11.37 -7.81
N LEU A 159 -0.56 -10.65 -8.86
CA LEU A 159 -1.94 -10.35 -9.18
C LEU A 159 -2.44 -11.35 -10.23
N GLY A 160 -3.65 -11.85 -10.03
CA GLY A 160 -4.32 -12.77 -10.94
C GLY A 160 -5.82 -12.51 -11.00
N ALA A 161 -6.51 -13.37 -11.74
CA ALA A 161 -7.96 -13.38 -11.80
C ALA A 161 -8.47 -14.82 -11.74
N LYS A 162 -9.54 -15.05 -10.97
CA LYS A 162 -10.20 -16.34 -10.85
C LYS A 162 -11.70 -16.15 -10.69
N ASP A 163 -12.48 -16.89 -11.47
CA ASP A 163 -13.95 -16.87 -11.42
C ASP A 163 -14.58 -15.46 -11.58
N GLY A 164 -13.92 -14.56 -12.33
CA GLY A 164 -14.36 -13.17 -12.51
C GLY A 164 -13.99 -12.21 -11.37
N TYR A 165 -13.13 -12.63 -10.45
CA TYR A 165 -12.62 -11.81 -9.34
C TYR A 165 -11.11 -11.67 -9.42
N ALA A 166 -10.60 -10.49 -9.05
CA ALA A 166 -9.18 -10.27 -8.85
C ALA A 166 -8.68 -11.07 -7.64
N THR A 167 -7.57 -11.77 -7.82
CA THR A 167 -6.90 -12.55 -6.77
C THR A 167 -5.52 -11.98 -6.53
N PHE A 168 -5.06 -12.00 -5.28
CA PHE A 168 -3.74 -11.53 -4.91
C PHE A 168 -3.03 -12.58 -4.06
N GLU A 169 -1.85 -12.99 -4.50
CA GLU A 169 -0.99 -13.95 -3.81
C GLU A 169 0.21 -13.21 -3.22
N PRO A 170 0.21 -12.90 -1.91
CA PRO A 170 1.32 -12.20 -1.26
C PRO A 170 2.60 -13.04 -1.29
N THR A 171 3.72 -12.42 -1.64
CA THR A 171 5.07 -13.00 -1.58
C THR A 171 5.93 -12.34 -0.52
N GLU A 172 5.68 -11.07 -0.21
CA GLU A 172 6.36 -10.33 0.87
C GLU A 172 5.37 -9.44 1.61
N PHE A 173 5.55 -9.31 2.93
CA PHE A 173 4.81 -8.36 3.75
C PHE A 173 5.76 -7.67 4.72
N LYS A 174 5.75 -6.33 4.74
CA LYS A 174 6.55 -5.52 5.67
C LYS A 174 5.67 -4.53 6.41
N LEU A 175 5.97 -4.36 7.70
CA LEU A 175 5.39 -3.35 8.56
C LEU A 175 6.51 -2.38 8.98
N GLY A 176 6.55 -1.22 8.34
CA GLY A 176 7.75 -0.36 8.33
C GLY A 176 8.88 -1.09 7.60
N ASP A 177 9.99 -1.31 8.31
CA ASP A 177 11.12 -2.11 7.83
C ASP A 177 11.09 -3.57 8.36
N LEU A 178 10.11 -3.92 9.22
CA LEU A 178 9.99 -5.26 9.77
C LEU A 178 9.36 -6.21 8.76
N ASN A 179 10.10 -7.25 8.37
CA ASN A 179 9.57 -8.33 7.54
C ASN A 179 8.67 -9.26 8.36
N VAL A 180 7.41 -9.40 7.94
CA VAL A 180 6.42 -10.28 8.58
C VAL A 180 6.20 -11.48 7.66
N PRO A 181 6.38 -12.72 8.14
CA PRO A 181 6.09 -13.91 7.36
C PRO A 181 4.69 -13.89 6.77
N VAL A 182 4.59 -14.11 5.47
CA VAL A 182 3.31 -14.10 4.75
C VAL A 182 2.32 -15.10 5.36
N SER A 183 2.78 -16.24 5.87
CA SER A 183 1.94 -17.23 6.54
C SER A 183 1.13 -16.69 7.71
N LEU A 184 1.61 -15.63 8.39
CA LEU A 184 0.88 -15.01 9.51
C LEU A 184 -0.24 -14.07 9.02
N VAL A 185 -0.08 -13.48 7.84
CA VAL A 185 -1.01 -12.49 7.29
C VAL A 185 -1.92 -13.07 6.21
N ASN A 186 -1.58 -14.24 5.67
CA ASN A 186 -2.27 -14.87 4.54
C ASN A 186 -3.76 -15.12 4.84
N ASP A 187 -4.07 -15.72 5.99
CA ASP A 187 -5.46 -15.95 6.41
C ASP A 187 -6.24 -14.63 6.55
N ALA A 188 -5.64 -13.62 7.17
CA ALA A 188 -6.26 -12.31 7.36
C ALA A 188 -6.49 -11.60 6.02
N LEU A 189 -5.53 -11.70 5.10
CA LEU A 189 -5.61 -11.09 3.77
C LEU A 189 -6.63 -11.78 2.89
N GLN A 190 -6.63 -13.13 2.85
CA GLN A 190 -7.64 -13.90 2.12
C GLN A 190 -9.04 -13.63 2.65
N LYS A 191 -9.19 -13.56 3.98
CA LYS A 191 -10.46 -13.16 4.60
C LYS A 191 -10.88 -11.76 4.17
N LYS A 192 -9.97 -10.79 4.18
CA LYS A 192 -10.22 -9.43 3.67
C LYS A 192 -10.61 -9.41 2.20
N MET A 193 -10.02 -10.23 1.35
CA MET A 193 -10.41 -10.34 -0.05
C MET A 193 -11.80 -10.97 -0.21
N LEU A 194 -12.17 -11.93 0.63
CA LEU A 194 -13.54 -12.46 0.66
C LEU A 194 -14.55 -11.42 1.14
N GLU A 195 -14.21 -10.63 2.17
CA GLU A 195 -15.03 -9.52 2.65
C GLU A 195 -15.17 -8.42 1.59
N GLN A 196 -14.10 -8.15 0.82
CA GLN A 196 -14.07 -7.16 -0.24
C GLN A 196 -14.31 -7.76 -1.63
N ARG A 197 -14.90 -8.96 -1.69
CA ARG A 197 -15.07 -9.69 -2.96
C ARG A 197 -15.88 -8.90 -3.97
N ASP A 198 -16.89 -8.16 -3.52
CA ASP A 198 -17.67 -7.25 -4.38
C ASP A 198 -16.82 -6.14 -5.00
N ARG A 199 -15.80 -5.64 -4.29
CA ARG A 199 -14.86 -4.62 -4.81
C ARG A 199 -13.80 -5.20 -5.73
N LEU A 200 -13.51 -6.49 -5.57
CA LEU A 200 -12.55 -7.24 -6.38
C LEU A 200 -13.20 -7.88 -7.62
N LYS A 201 -14.51 -7.75 -7.77
CA LYS A 201 -15.22 -8.24 -8.95
C LYS A 201 -14.71 -7.48 -10.16
N LEU A 202 -14.23 -8.22 -11.14
CA LEU A 202 -13.79 -7.65 -12.41
C LEU A 202 -15.03 -7.35 -13.27
N PRO A 203 -15.00 -6.29 -14.09
CA PRO A 203 -16.06 -6.04 -15.05
C PRO A 203 -16.25 -7.24 -15.99
N ASP A 204 -17.48 -7.47 -16.46
CA ASP A 204 -17.83 -8.65 -17.27
C ASP A 204 -17.02 -8.78 -18.58
N TYR A 205 -16.43 -7.68 -19.03
CA TYR A 205 -15.55 -7.60 -20.19
C TYR A 205 -14.09 -7.94 -19.94
N VAL A 206 -13.67 -8.07 -18.68
CA VAL A 206 -12.31 -8.41 -18.30
C VAL A 206 -12.24 -9.91 -17.99
N SER A 207 -11.48 -10.66 -18.79
CA SER A 207 -11.23 -12.09 -18.55
C SER A 207 -10.11 -12.33 -17.54
N GLY A 208 -9.17 -11.40 -17.43
CA GLY A 208 -8.10 -11.50 -16.44
C GLY A 208 -7.27 -10.24 -16.27
N VAL A 209 -6.62 -10.14 -15.11
CA VAL A 209 -5.70 -9.07 -14.76
C VAL A 209 -4.44 -9.71 -14.20
N ARG A 210 -3.27 -9.28 -14.69
CA ARG A 210 -1.97 -9.77 -14.23
C ARG A 210 -0.90 -8.71 -14.41
N VAL A 211 0.19 -8.79 -13.64
CA VAL A 211 1.37 -7.95 -13.89
C VAL A 211 2.33 -8.72 -14.78
N GLN A 212 2.81 -8.08 -15.86
CA GLN A 212 3.77 -8.63 -16.80
C GLN A 212 4.74 -7.55 -17.25
N ASN A 213 6.04 -7.82 -17.19
CA ASN A 213 7.11 -6.89 -17.58
C ASN A 213 7.05 -5.51 -16.89
N GLY A 214 6.58 -5.43 -15.65
CA GLY A 214 6.42 -4.17 -14.93
C GLY A 214 5.17 -3.36 -15.34
N GLU A 215 4.25 -3.99 -16.07
CA GLU A 215 2.98 -3.38 -16.47
C GLU A 215 1.80 -4.24 -16.02
N LEU A 216 0.70 -3.61 -15.66
CA LEU A 216 -0.56 -4.28 -15.43
C LEU A 216 -1.24 -4.57 -16.77
N VAL A 217 -1.34 -5.84 -17.12
CA VAL A 217 -2.02 -6.33 -18.32
C VAL A 217 -3.44 -6.71 -17.96
N VAL A 218 -4.40 -6.02 -18.58
CA VAL A 218 -5.83 -6.31 -18.49
C VAL A 218 -6.25 -6.98 -19.79
N LYS A 219 -6.76 -8.21 -19.69
CA LYS A 219 -7.23 -9.00 -20.83
C LYS A 219 -8.73 -8.91 -20.98
N GLN A 220 -9.19 -8.67 -22.19
CA GLN A 220 -10.59 -8.74 -22.55
C GLN A 220 -11.10 -10.19 -22.66
N LYS A 221 -12.40 -10.37 -22.41
CA LYS A 221 -13.11 -11.64 -22.59
C LYS A 221 -13.63 -11.82 -24.01
#